data_AF-A0A6S7CMV3-F1
#
_entry.id   AF-A0A6S7CMV3-F1
#
_cell.length_a   1.000
_cell.length_b   1.000
_cell.length_c   1.000
_cell.angle_alpha   90.00
_cell.angle_beta   90.00
_cell.angle_gamma   90.00
#
_symmetry.space_group_name_H-M   'P 1'
#
loop_
_entity.id
_entity.type
_entity.pdbx_description
1 polymer ?
#
loop_
_entity_poly.entity_id
_entity_poly.type
_entity_poly.pdbx_seq_one_letter_code
_entity_poly.pdbx_strand_id
1 'polypeptide(L)'
;MNKLTGDDLLWNWARWTWSGETVGNMETYISEEEDYRPINHHHAMVVDEMHAALPWHERMIIIAEYPQKNVKFGQLGAKARRERALDWIADTTGIALTDTEYKLYLGLFRGLVERRLA
;
A
#
# COMPACT_ATOMS: atom_id res chain seq x y z
N MET A 1 17.16 -17.03 8.13
CA MET A 1 16.32 -16.18 7.29
C MET A 1 15.43 -15.37 8.22
N ASN A 2 15.48 -14.04 8.17
CA ASN A 2 14.57 -13.20 8.94
C ASN A 2 13.17 -13.34 8.36
N LYS A 3 12.16 -13.53 9.22
CA LYS A 3 10.75 -13.63 8.83
C LYS A 3 10.32 -12.32 8.17
N LEU A 4 9.65 -12.38 7.01
CA LEU A 4 9.09 -11.19 6.37
C LEU A 4 7.94 -10.66 7.21
N THR A 5 7.85 -9.34 7.40
CA THR A 5 6.71 -8.73 8.07
C THR A 5 5.60 -8.44 7.06
N GLY A 6 4.38 -8.21 7.54
CA GLY A 6 3.30 -7.72 6.67
C GLY A 6 3.64 -6.41 5.97
N ASP A 7 4.42 -5.52 6.61
CA ASP A 7 4.89 -4.28 5.98
C ASP A 7 5.87 -4.55 4.83
N ASP A 8 6.79 -5.51 4.97
CA ASP A 8 7.71 -5.91 3.89
C ASP A 8 6.96 -6.41 2.66
N LEU A 9 5.91 -7.22 2.89
CA LEU A 9 5.09 -7.79 1.83
C LEU A 9 4.25 -6.72 1.11
N LEU A 10 3.70 -5.76 1.86
CA LEU A 10 2.92 -4.65 1.30
C LEU A 10 3.79 -3.65 0.53
N TRP A 11 5.01 -3.37 0.99
CA TRP A 11 5.98 -2.58 0.23
C TRP A 11 6.49 -3.30 -1.03
N ASN A 12 6.64 -4.62 -0.99
CA ASN A 12 6.89 -5.40 -2.19
C ASN A 12 5.75 -5.26 -3.22
N TRP A 13 4.49 -5.36 -2.77
CA TRP A 13 3.33 -5.14 -3.64
C TRP A 13 3.26 -3.70 -4.17
N ALA A 14 3.49 -2.68 -3.34
CA ALA A 14 3.49 -1.29 -3.80
C ALA A 14 4.52 -1.03 -4.91
N ARG A 15 5.76 -1.52 -4.74
CA ARG A 15 6.79 -1.44 -5.78
C ARG A 15 6.40 -2.20 -7.05
N TRP A 16 5.74 -3.35 -6.91
CA TRP A 16 5.17 -4.05 -8.05
C TRP A 16 4.09 -3.25 -8.79
N THR A 17 3.17 -2.60 -8.06
CA THR A 17 2.14 -1.74 -8.67
C THR A 17 2.73 -0.55 -9.44
N TRP A 18 3.89 -0.05 -9.02
CA TRP A 18 4.63 0.99 -9.74
C TRP A 18 5.39 0.47 -10.96
N SER A 19 5.70 -0.83 -11.00
CA SER A 19 6.51 -1.48 -12.04
C SER A 19 5.71 -2.01 -13.25
N GLY A 20 4.45 -1.63 -13.41
CA GLY A 20 3.61 -1.98 -14.57
C GLY A 20 4.17 -1.48 -15.91
N GLU A 21 3.46 -1.73 -17.03
CA GLU A 21 3.94 -1.40 -18.39
C GLU A 21 4.42 0.07 -18.51
N THR A 22 5.73 0.26 -18.60
CA THR A 22 6.33 1.46 -19.19
C THR A 22 6.16 1.35 -20.71
N VAL A 23 5.19 2.07 -21.26
CA VAL A 23 4.99 2.11 -22.71
C VAL A 23 6.17 2.87 -23.36
N GLY A 24 7.07 2.12 -24.00
CA GLY A 24 8.16 2.63 -24.83
C GLY A 24 9.41 3.10 -24.06
N ASN A 25 10.51 2.34 -24.16
CA ASN A 25 11.92 2.70 -23.87
C ASN A 25 12.20 3.72 -22.73
N MET A 26 11.43 3.75 -21.65
CA MET A 26 11.71 4.59 -20.49
C MET A 26 12.18 3.75 -19.31
N GLU A 27 13.26 4.22 -18.68
CA GLU A 27 13.85 3.62 -17.49
C GLU A 27 12.85 3.55 -16.34
N THR A 28 12.84 2.39 -15.68
CA THR A 28 12.09 2.11 -14.46
C THR A 28 12.43 3.15 -13.40
N TYR A 29 11.43 3.87 -12.87
CA TYR A 29 11.63 4.69 -11.69
C TYR A 29 11.88 3.79 -10.48
N ILE A 30 13.16 3.55 -10.20
CA ILE A 30 13.65 2.90 -8.98
C ILE A 30 13.82 4.03 -7.97
N SER A 31 13.04 3.99 -6.87
CA SER A 31 13.33 4.83 -5.70
C SER A 31 14.75 4.50 -5.24
N GLU A 32 15.69 5.43 -5.43
CA GLU A 32 17.11 5.27 -5.08
C GLU A 32 17.35 5.23 -3.55
N GLU A 33 16.32 5.42 -2.71
CA GLU A 33 16.51 5.65 -1.27
C GLU A 33 15.84 4.63 -0.33
N GLU A 34 14.78 3.89 -0.72
CA GLU A 34 13.94 3.21 0.29
C GLU A 34 13.93 1.68 0.32
N ASP A 35 14.15 0.93 -0.77
CA ASP A 35 14.26 -0.54 -0.69
C ASP A 35 14.78 -1.19 -1.99
N TYR A 36 16.02 -1.72 -1.96
CA TYR A 36 16.69 -2.36 -3.11
C TYR A 36 16.33 -3.83 -3.33
N ARG A 37 15.42 -4.41 -2.54
CA ARG A 37 15.08 -5.85 -2.68
C ARG A 37 14.41 -6.12 -4.03
N PRO A 38 14.79 -7.16 -4.79
CA PRO A 38 14.05 -7.55 -5.99
C PRO A 38 12.56 -7.74 -5.71
N ILE A 39 11.71 -7.37 -6.67
CA ILE A 39 10.26 -7.58 -6.54
C ILE A 39 9.98 -9.08 -6.59
N ASN A 40 9.37 -9.60 -5.53
CA ASN A 40 8.82 -10.95 -5.53
C ASN A 40 7.41 -10.92 -6.14
N HIS A 41 7.30 -11.34 -7.40
CA HIS A 41 6.04 -11.36 -8.15
C HIS A 41 4.98 -12.25 -7.52
N HIS A 42 5.36 -13.42 -6.98
CA HIS A 42 4.39 -14.31 -6.33
C HIS A 42 3.74 -13.64 -5.12
N HIS A 43 4.54 -13.03 -4.24
CA HIS A 43 4.01 -12.29 -3.10
C HIS A 43 3.16 -11.10 -3.55
N ALA A 44 3.59 -10.36 -4.57
CA ALA A 44 2.85 -9.23 -5.08
C ALA A 44 1.47 -9.65 -5.63
N MET A 45 1.40 -10.72 -6.44
CA MET A 45 0.13 -11.22 -6.98
C MET A 45 -0.81 -11.71 -5.87
N VAL A 46 -0.30 -12.42 -4.87
CA VAL A 46 -1.14 -12.86 -3.74
C VAL A 46 -1.68 -11.66 -2.94
N VAL A 47 -0.85 -10.65 -2.68
CA VAL A 47 -1.30 -9.41 -2.03
C VAL A 47 -2.32 -8.67 -2.89
N ASP A 48 -2.14 -8.65 -4.21
CA ASP A 48 -3.06 -8.01 -5.16
C ASP A 48 -4.44 -8.69 -5.15
N GLU A 49 -4.48 -10.01 -5.20
CA GLU A 49 -5.73 -10.78 -5.06
C GLU A 49 -6.42 -10.52 -3.71
N MET A 50 -5.66 -10.47 -2.62
CA MET A 50 -6.19 -10.18 -1.28
C MET A 50 -6.72 -8.75 -1.19
N HIS A 51 -6.02 -7.77 -1.77
CA HIS A 51 -6.46 -6.38 -1.84
C HIS A 51 -7.73 -6.26 -2.69
N ALA A 52 -7.78 -6.95 -3.83
CA ALA A 52 -8.93 -7.02 -4.72
C ALA A 52 -10.15 -7.71 -4.10
N ALA A 53 -10.03 -8.37 -2.95
CA ALA A 53 -11.16 -8.92 -2.21
C ALA A 53 -11.76 -7.94 -1.19
N LEU A 54 -11.05 -6.86 -0.83
CA LEU A 54 -11.52 -5.90 0.17
C LEU A 54 -12.67 -5.02 -0.35
N PRO A 55 -13.53 -4.51 0.55
CA PRO A 55 -14.41 -3.37 0.26
C PRO A 55 -13.64 -2.15 -0.23
N TRP A 56 -14.27 -1.32 -1.05
CA TRP A 56 -13.57 -0.22 -1.75
C TRP A 56 -12.91 0.79 -0.80
N HIS A 57 -13.56 1.17 0.30
CA HIS A 57 -12.98 2.08 1.29
C HIS A 57 -11.77 1.47 1.99
N GLU A 58 -11.78 0.17 2.29
CA GLU A 58 -10.63 -0.53 2.87
C GLU A 58 -9.46 -0.62 1.87
N ARG A 59 -9.75 -0.86 0.58
CA ARG A 59 -8.71 -0.82 -0.47
C ARG A 59 -8.00 0.52 -0.50
N MET A 60 -8.77 1.61 -0.39
CA MET A 60 -8.23 2.97 -0.43
C MET A 60 -7.31 3.28 0.75
N ILE A 61 -7.55 2.70 1.93
CA ILE A 61 -6.63 2.77 3.08
C ILE A 61 -5.26 2.20 2.70
N ILE A 62 -5.23 1.00 2.11
CA ILE A 62 -3.97 0.34 1.74
C ILE A 62 -3.27 1.11 0.62
N ILE A 63 -4.02 1.61 -0.36
CA ILE A 63 -3.47 2.45 -1.44
C ILE A 63 -2.83 3.72 -0.86
N ALA A 64 -3.48 4.36 0.11
CA ALA A 64 -2.98 5.58 0.76
C ALA A 64 -1.68 5.35 1.53
N GLU A 65 -1.55 4.22 2.24
CA GLU A 65 -0.38 3.92 3.10
C GLU A 65 0.81 3.30 2.37
N TYR A 66 0.61 2.74 1.18
CA TYR A 66 1.70 2.08 0.44
C TYR A 66 1.90 2.75 -0.94
N PRO A 67 1.16 2.43 -2.02
CA PRO A 67 1.38 3.04 -3.35
C PRO A 67 1.36 4.57 -3.40
N GLN A 68 0.55 5.25 -2.58
CA GLN A 68 0.37 6.70 -2.64
C GLN A 68 1.04 7.47 -1.49
N LYS A 69 1.67 6.76 -0.53
CA LYS A 69 2.25 7.37 0.67
C LYS A 69 3.26 8.46 0.35
N ASN A 70 4.16 8.19 -0.58
CA ASN A 70 5.17 9.16 -0.99
C ASN A 70 4.66 10.08 -2.11
N VAL A 71 3.89 9.56 -3.06
CA VAL A 71 3.38 10.32 -4.22
C VAL A 71 2.42 11.43 -3.81
N LYS A 72 1.43 11.12 -2.97
CA LYS A 72 0.40 12.09 -2.56
C LYS A 72 0.68 12.74 -1.21
N PHE A 73 1.40 12.05 -0.33
CA PHE A 73 1.51 12.46 1.07
C PHE A 73 2.95 12.53 1.59
N GLY A 74 3.96 12.43 0.73
CA GLY A 74 5.37 12.36 1.13
C GLY A 74 5.84 13.61 1.87
N GLN A 75 5.32 14.78 1.49
CA GLN A 75 5.66 16.08 2.08
C GLN A 75 4.90 16.39 3.38
N LEU A 76 3.93 15.54 3.76
CA LEU A 76 3.10 15.75 4.94
C LEU A 76 3.65 14.96 6.13
N GLY A 77 3.63 15.59 7.30
CA GLY A 77 3.85 14.89 8.57
C GLY A 77 2.78 13.82 8.83
N ALA A 78 3.09 12.85 9.69
CA ALA A 78 2.27 11.65 9.88
C ALA A 78 0.79 11.93 10.24
N LYS A 79 0.50 12.98 11.02
CA LYS A 79 -0.87 13.37 11.35
C LYS A 79 -1.61 13.94 10.13
N ALA A 80 -1.03 14.94 9.48
CA ALA A 80 -1.61 15.60 8.30
C ALA A 80 -1.79 14.64 7.12
N ARG A 81 -0.87 13.69 6.94
CA ARG A 81 -0.99 12.61 5.94
C ARG A 81 -2.27 11.81 6.15
N ARG A 82 -2.54 11.43 7.40
CA ARG A 82 -3.70 10.60 7.73
C ARG A 82 -5.01 11.36 7.59
N GLU A 83 -5.06 12.60 8.06
CA GLU A 83 -6.24 13.47 7.86
C GLU A 83 -6.54 13.62 6.37
N ARG A 84 -5.52 13.90 5.55
CA ARG A 84 -5.66 14.00 4.11
C ARG A 84 -6.08 12.69 3.43
N ALA A 85 -5.58 11.56 3.93
CA ALA A 85 -5.99 10.24 3.44
C ALA A 85 -7.46 9.95 3.76
N LEU A 86 -7.91 10.28 4.98
CA LEU A 86 -9.31 10.13 5.39
C LEU A 86 -10.24 10.99 4.52
N ASP A 87 -9.91 12.26 4.30
CA ASP A 87 -10.67 13.14 3.41
C ASP A 87 -10.72 12.55 1.99
N TRP A 88 -9.58 12.11 1.48
CA TRP A 88 -9.50 11.53 0.14
C TRP A 88 -10.32 10.23 0.01
N ILE A 89 -10.34 9.39 1.04
CA ILE A 89 -11.17 8.18 1.08
C ILE A 89 -12.65 8.55 1.10
N ALA A 90 -13.06 9.53 1.91
CA ALA A 90 -14.42 10.01 1.98
C ALA A 90 -14.89 10.55 0.62
N ASP A 91 -14.08 11.40 -0.01
CA ASP A 91 -14.37 11.97 -1.33
C ASP A 91 -14.46 10.90 -2.42
N THR A 92 -13.58 9.88 -2.38
CA THR A 92 -13.51 8.84 -3.41
C THR A 92 -14.59 7.77 -3.26
N THR A 93 -14.97 7.45 -2.03
CA THR A 93 -15.82 6.28 -1.73
C THR A 93 -17.20 6.65 -1.18
N GLY A 94 -17.41 7.91 -0.78
CA GLY A 94 -18.60 8.37 -0.07
C GLY A 94 -18.68 7.91 1.39
N ILE A 95 -17.67 7.20 1.90
CA ILE A 95 -17.63 6.66 3.26
C ILE A 95 -16.62 7.45 4.08
N ALA A 96 -17.10 8.15 5.10
CA ALA A 96 -16.24 8.78 6.09
C ALA A 96 -15.79 7.76 7.14
N LEU A 97 -14.48 7.63 7.32
CA LEU A 97 -13.87 6.75 8.31
C LEU A 97 -13.32 7.56 9.48
N THR A 98 -13.30 6.95 10.66
CA THR A 98 -12.56 7.46 11.81
C THR A 98 -11.09 7.06 11.76
N ASP A 99 -10.24 7.79 12.48
CA ASP A 99 -8.83 7.42 12.67
C ASP A 99 -8.67 6.00 13.26
N THR A 100 -9.58 5.59 14.14
CA THR A 100 -9.59 4.26 14.75
C THR A 100 -9.90 3.18 13.71
N GLU A 101 -10.94 3.35 12.90
CA GLU A 101 -11.29 2.40 11.83
C GLU A 101 -10.17 2.28 10.80
N TYR A 102 -9.58 3.41 10.40
CA TYR A 102 -8.45 3.43 9.48
C TYR A 102 -7.28 2.59 9.99
N LYS A 103 -6.87 2.79 11.25
CA LYS A 103 -5.78 2.03 11.86
C LYS A 103 -6.13 0.55 12.04
N LEU A 104 -7.38 0.27 12.41
CA LEU A 104 -7.87 -1.09 12.61
C LEU A 104 -7.82 -1.89 11.30
N TYR A 105 -8.43 -1.38 10.23
CA TYR A 105 -8.48 -2.06 8.94
C TYR A 105 -7.09 -2.23 8.32
N LEU A 106 -6.23 -1.21 8.42
CA LEU A 106 -4.83 -1.31 8.01
C LEU A 106 -4.10 -2.43 8.75
N GLY A 107 -4.24 -2.48 10.08
CA GLY A 107 -3.62 -3.51 10.91
C GLY A 107 -4.14 -4.92 10.64
N LEU A 108 -5.44 -5.06 10.42
CA LEU A 108 -6.09 -6.34 10.09
C LEU A 108 -5.57 -6.89 8.76
N PHE A 109 -5.55 -6.05 7.71
CA PHE A 109 -5.08 -6.48 6.39
C PHE A 109 -3.59 -6.85 6.43
N ARG A 110 -2.76 -6.02 7.07
CA ARG A 110 -1.34 -6.31 7.24
C ARG A 110 -1.09 -7.64 7.96
N GLY A 111 -1.81 -7.87 9.06
CA GLY A 111 -1.70 -9.13 9.80
C GLY A 111 -2.20 -10.33 8.99
N LEU A 112 -3.19 -10.15 8.13
CA LEU A 112 -3.68 -11.20 7.24
C LEU A 112 -2.65 -11.56 6.16
N VAL A 113 -2.04 -10.55 5.52
CA VAL A 113 -0.97 -10.72 4.53
C VAL A 113 0.24 -11.44 5.16
N GLU A 114 0.67 -11.02 6.35
CA GLU A 114 1.78 -11.67 7.04
C GLU A 114 1.48 -13.15 7.34
N ARG A 115 0.31 -13.47 7.91
CA ARG A 115 -0.07 -14.86 8.19
C ARG A 115 -0.14 -15.74 6.94
N ARG A 116 -0.38 -15.13 5.77
CA ARG A 116 -0.55 -15.86 4.51
C ARG A 116 0.79 -16.19 3.83
N LEU A 117 1.79 -15.32 3.98
CA LEU A 117 3.01 -15.34 3.15
C LEU A 117 4.33 -15.39 3.92
N ALA A 118 4.35 -15.13 5.23
CA ALA A 118 5.58 -15.05 6.05
C ALA A 118 5.81 -16.27 6.95
#